data_AF-A0A8T4KF17-F1
#
_entry.id   AF-A0A8T4KF17-F1
#
_cell.length_a   1.000
_cell.length_b   1.000
_cell.length_c   1.000
_cell.angle_alpha   90.00
_cell.angle_beta   90.00
_cell.angle_gamma   90.00
#
_symmetry.space_group_name_H-M   'P 1'
#
loop_
_entity.id
_entity.type
_entity.pdbx_description
1 polymer ?
#
loop_
_entity_poly.entity_id
_entity_poly.type
_entity_poly.pdbx_seq_one_letter_code
_entity_poly.pdbx_strand_id
1 'polypeptide(L)'
;MIEIKERLFTDEIKRLTPILSKQTAERLSKAYLLGDEITRKRIIEMLDIMKASVLADPDLKDAPLLEPPALDGDIEVGSVLYGRKNAGPLMWNKENFMTHVGIFGSSGYGKTNLSYSLIKKLSSEGVPVIIFDFSKKNYRDLLQTDAADHVTVYTVGSNTAPFRFNPLKPPEGISKTQWAKEFAR
;
A
#
# COMPACT_ATOMS: atom_id res chain seq x y z
N MET A 1 -26.77 3.60 22.32
CA MET A 1 -26.60 4.93 21.70
C MET A 1 -25.33 5.65 22.17
N ILE A 2 -25.03 5.68 23.48
CA ILE A 2 -23.83 6.32 24.05
C ILE A 2 -22.53 5.67 23.51
N GLU A 3 -22.44 4.34 23.58
CA GLU A 3 -21.26 3.58 23.13
C GLU A 3 -20.94 3.75 21.64
N ILE A 4 -21.97 3.87 20.79
CA ILE A 4 -21.81 4.16 19.35
C ILE A 4 -21.22 5.56 19.15
N LYS A 5 -21.69 6.55 19.93
CA LYS A 5 -21.23 7.94 19.85
C LYS A 5 -19.78 8.08 20.35
N GLU A 6 -19.41 7.37 21.41
CA GLU A 6 -18.04 7.34 21.93
C GLU A 6 -17.06 6.69 20.95
N ARG A 7 -17.47 5.63 20.26
CA ARG A 7 -16.67 4.98 19.21
C ARG A 7 -16.44 5.90 18.01
N LEU A 8 -17.51 6.52 17.51
CA LEU A 8 -17.43 7.52 16.42
C LEU A 8 -16.46 8.66 16.78
N PHE A 9 -16.53 9.14 18.01
CA PHE A 9 -15.67 10.24 18.45
C PHE A 9 -14.20 9.83 18.59
N THR A 10 -13.95 8.61 19.07
CA THR A 10 -12.60 8.05 19.13
C THR A 10 -11.99 7.92 17.73
N ASP A 11 -12.78 7.53 16.72
CA ASP A 11 -12.34 7.47 15.33
C ASP A 11 -12.03 8.86 14.75
N GLU A 12 -12.76 9.90 15.14
CA GLU A 12 -12.44 11.29 14.76
C GLU A 12 -11.09 11.73 15.34
N ILE A 13 -10.79 11.40 16.60
CA ILE A 13 -9.48 11.70 17.21
C ILE A 13 -8.37 10.98 16.44
N LYS A 14 -8.57 9.72 16.04
CA LYS A 14 -7.59 8.95 15.25
C LYS A 14 -7.30 9.57 13.89
N ARG A 15 -8.31 10.10 13.21
CA ARG A 15 -8.09 10.82 11.93
C ARG A 15 -7.23 12.06 12.07
N LEU A 16 -7.18 12.65 13.26
CA LEU A 16 -6.35 13.81 13.57
C LEU A 16 -4.94 13.44 14.05
N THR A 17 -4.59 12.15 14.15
CA THR A 17 -3.24 11.64 14.53
C THR A 17 -2.07 12.15 13.66
N PRO A 18 -2.26 12.61 12.42
CA PRO A 18 -1.15 13.25 11.70
C PRO A 18 -0.84 14.66 12.19
N ILE A 19 -1.80 15.32 12.85
CA ILE A 19 -1.66 16.68 13.40
C ILE A 19 -1.35 16.61 14.89
N LEU A 20 -2.05 15.71 15.58
CA LEU A 20 -1.82 15.31 16.96
C LEU A 20 -0.78 14.20 16.96
N SER A 21 0.34 14.31 17.68
CA SER A 21 1.24 13.15 17.79
C SER A 21 0.47 11.87 18.18
N LYS A 22 0.88 10.68 17.72
CA LYS A 22 0.24 9.39 18.06
C LYS A 22 -0.02 9.25 19.56
N GLN A 23 0.96 9.66 20.38
CA GLN A 23 0.84 9.65 21.83
C GLN A 23 -0.22 10.64 22.35
N THR A 24 -0.32 11.84 21.74
CA THR A 24 -1.35 12.83 22.08
C THR A 24 -2.74 12.33 21.71
N ALA A 25 -2.92 11.77 20.51
CA ALA A 25 -4.19 11.20 20.07
C ALA A 25 -4.66 10.09 21.01
N GLU A 26 -3.79 9.14 21.35
CA GLU A 26 -4.11 8.06 22.31
C GLU A 26 -4.48 8.59 23.70
N ARG A 27 -3.76 9.60 24.20
CA ARG A 27 -4.05 10.23 25.50
C ARG A 27 -5.41 10.93 25.48
N LEU A 28 -5.75 11.64 24.41
CA LEU A 28 -7.03 12.33 24.26
C LEU A 28 -8.19 11.35 24.14
N SER A 29 -8.03 10.26 23.39
CA SER A 29 -9.04 9.19 23.34
C SER A 29 -9.29 8.59 24.73
N LYS A 30 -8.23 8.27 25.48
CA LYS A 30 -8.36 7.75 26.86
C LYS A 30 -9.01 8.76 27.80
N ALA A 31 -8.60 10.03 27.73
CA ALA A 31 -9.15 11.10 28.55
C ALA A 31 -10.63 11.37 28.24
N TYR A 32 -11.06 11.24 26.98
CA TYR A 32 -12.46 11.37 26.59
C TYR A 32 -13.31 10.23 27.16
N LEU A 33 -12.84 8.99 27.06
CA LEU A 33 -13.58 7.81 27.54
C LEU A 33 -13.71 7.82 29.07
N LEU A 34 -12.63 8.14 29.79
CA LEU A 34 -12.56 8.09 31.25
C LEU A 34 -13.01 9.39 31.92
N GLY A 35 -13.08 10.49 31.17
CA GLY A 35 -13.37 11.82 31.69
C GLY A 35 -14.85 12.05 31.99
N ASP A 36 -15.10 12.98 32.91
CA ASP A 36 -16.43 13.51 33.22
C ASP A 36 -16.98 14.37 32.06
N GLU A 37 -18.24 14.83 32.18
CA GLU A 37 -18.88 15.63 31.13
C GLU A 37 -18.11 16.92 30.81
N ILE A 38 -17.50 17.55 31.82
CA ILE A 38 -16.72 18.78 31.64
C ILE A 38 -15.47 18.50 30.81
N THR A 39 -14.75 17.42 31.14
CA THR A 39 -13.54 16.99 30.43
C THR A 39 -13.88 16.62 28.99
N ARG A 40 -14.95 15.84 28.78
CA ARG A 40 -15.44 15.47 27.45
C ARG A 40 -15.76 16.70 26.60
N LYS A 41 -16.48 17.68 27.17
CA LYS A 41 -16.82 18.93 26.49
C LYS A 41 -15.59 19.72 26.07
N ARG A 42 -14.60 19.87 26.96
CA ARG A 42 -13.34 20.56 26.65
C ARG A 42 -12.56 19.87 25.52
N ILE A 43 -12.52 18.55 25.52
CA ILE A 43 -11.85 17.77 24.46
C ILE A 43 -12.56 18.00 23.12
N ILE A 44 -13.90 18.02 23.10
CA ILE A 44 -14.69 18.33 21.90
C ILE A 44 -14.35 19.72 21.37
N GLU A 45 -14.41 20.75 22.20
CA GLU A 45 -14.11 22.13 21.81
C GLU A 45 -12.69 22.27 21.25
N MET A 46 -11.71 21.61 21.87
CA MET A 46 -10.33 21.61 21.39
C MET A 46 -10.20 20.95 20.02
N LEU A 47 -10.88 19.82 19.80
CA LEU A 47 -10.86 19.11 18.51
C LEU A 47 -11.55 19.91 17.41
N ASP A 48 -12.62 20.65 17.73
CA ASP A 48 -13.30 21.53 16.77
C ASP A 48 -12.38 22.68 16.31
N ILE A 49 -11.61 23.27 17.23
CA ILE A 49 -10.58 24.27 16.90
C ILE A 49 -9.51 23.66 15.99
N MET A 50 -9.06 22.44 16.29
CA MET A 50 -8.07 21.75 15.45
C MET A 50 -8.63 21.46 14.06
N LYS A 51 -9.85 20.94 13.94
CA LYS A 51 -10.51 20.74 12.64
C LYS A 51 -10.61 22.05 11.85
N ALA A 52 -10.97 23.16 12.50
CA ALA A 52 -11.02 24.47 11.86
C ALA A 52 -9.63 24.90 11.34
N SER A 53 -8.56 24.64 12.10
CA SER A 53 -7.18 24.91 11.64
C SER A 53 -6.79 24.07 10.42
N VAL A 54 -7.27 22.82 10.34
CA VAL A 54 -7.02 21.91 9.20
C VAL A 54 -7.78 22.38 7.95
N LEU A 55 -9.03 22.81 8.12
CA LEU A 55 -9.83 23.34 7.02
C LEU A 55 -9.32 24.69 6.51
N ALA A 56 -8.60 25.45 7.34
CA ALA A 56 -7.94 26.67 6.95
C ALA A 56 -6.63 26.42 6.19
N ASP A 57 -6.02 25.24 6.34
CA ASP A 57 -4.79 24.85 5.69
C ASP A 57 -5.05 24.44 4.22
N PRO A 58 -4.54 25.19 3.22
CA PRO A 58 -4.78 24.89 1.81
C PRO A 58 -4.33 23.48 1.39
N ASP A 59 -3.34 22.91 2.08
CA ASP A 59 -2.81 21.59 1.78
C ASP A 59 -3.64 20.45 2.37
N LEU A 60 -4.51 20.75 3.33
CA LEU A 60 -5.33 19.76 4.05
C LEU A 60 -6.83 19.91 3.82
N LYS A 61 -7.29 21.10 3.43
CA LYS A 61 -8.71 21.45 3.32
C LYS A 61 -9.52 20.50 2.45
N ASP A 62 -8.97 20.07 1.32
CA ASP A 62 -9.67 19.20 0.33
C ASP A 62 -9.23 17.72 0.43
N ALA A 63 -8.54 17.36 1.50
CA ALA A 63 -7.97 16.04 1.68
C ALA A 63 -8.85 15.12 2.54
N PRO A 64 -8.97 13.83 2.20
CA PRO A 64 -9.50 12.86 3.15
C PRO A 64 -8.52 12.70 4.31
N LEU A 65 -8.92 13.16 5.50
CA LEU A 65 -8.14 12.97 6.73
C LEU A 65 -8.34 11.53 7.20
N LEU A 66 -7.35 10.69 6.93
CA LEU A 66 -7.32 9.30 7.33
C LEU A 66 -6.28 9.09 8.43
N GLU A 67 -6.50 8.06 9.25
CA GLU A 67 -5.43 7.56 10.11
C GLU A 67 -4.28 7.11 9.21
N PRO A 68 -3.04 7.57 9.47
CA PRO A 68 -1.90 7.16 8.68
C PRO A 68 -1.68 5.66 8.89
N PRO A 69 -1.33 4.90 7.83
CA PRO A 69 -0.95 3.52 8.00
C PRO A 69 0.27 3.42 8.93
N ALA A 70 0.48 2.25 9.52
CA ALA A 70 1.73 2.00 10.21
C ALA A 70 2.90 2.19 9.23
N LEU A 71 3.94 2.89 9.67
CA LEU A 71 5.15 3.18 8.89
C LEU A 71 6.26 2.18 9.22
N ASP A 72 5.90 0.98 9.65
CA ASP A 72 6.81 -0.11 9.99
C ASP A 72 7.05 -1.03 8.80
N GLY A 73 8.31 -1.36 8.53
CA GLY A 73 8.67 -2.25 7.44
C GLY A 73 10.09 -2.02 6.95
N ASP A 74 10.51 -2.91 6.05
CA ASP A 74 11.89 -2.97 5.56
C ASP A 74 12.01 -2.38 4.14
N ILE A 75 10.90 -2.29 3.41
CA ILE A 75 10.88 -1.87 2.00
C ILE A 75 10.07 -0.57 1.88
N GLU A 76 10.75 0.52 1.56
CA GLU A 76 10.09 1.79 1.22
C GLU A 76 9.41 1.68 -0.16
N VAL A 77 8.10 1.84 -0.21
CA VAL A 77 7.31 1.74 -1.46
C VAL A 77 6.72 3.08 -1.93
N GLY A 78 6.88 4.14 -1.13
CA GLY A 78 6.41 5.47 -1.46
C GLY A 78 6.42 6.40 -0.25
N SER A 79 5.55 7.41 -0.26
CA SER A 79 5.36 8.33 0.86
C SER A 79 3.89 8.39 1.27
N VAL A 80 3.65 8.53 2.57
CA VAL A 80 2.31 8.80 3.09
C VAL A 80 2.05 10.28 2.98
N LEU A 81 0.97 10.62 2.30
CA LEU A 81 0.50 11.99 2.19
C LEU A 81 -0.69 12.19 3.11
N TYR A 82 -0.61 13.22 3.95
CA TYR A 82 -1.75 13.75 4.68
C TYR A 82 -2.17 15.04 4.00
N GLY A 83 -3.23 14.94 3.19
CA GLY A 83 -3.51 15.91 2.14
C GLY A 83 -2.35 16.05 1.17
N ARG A 84 -1.76 17.24 1.08
CA ARG A 84 -0.57 17.48 0.25
C ARG A 84 0.73 17.47 1.04
N LYS A 85 0.67 17.27 2.36
CA LYS A 85 1.84 17.25 3.23
C LYS A 85 2.41 15.85 3.31
N ASN A 86 3.74 15.76 3.21
CA ASN A 86 4.46 14.50 3.39
C ASN A 86 4.51 14.15 4.89
N ALA A 87 3.92 13.01 5.26
CA ALA A 87 3.87 12.50 6.62
C ALA A 87 4.98 11.48 6.92
N GLY A 88 5.81 11.15 5.93
CA GLY A 88 6.89 10.18 6.04
C GLY A 88 6.85 9.10 4.96
N PRO A 89 7.85 8.19 4.96
CA PRO A 89 7.92 7.09 4.00
C PRO A 89 6.83 6.05 4.29
N LEU A 90 6.21 5.52 3.24
CA LEU A 90 5.37 4.33 3.31
C LEU A 90 6.27 3.11 3.25
N MET A 91 6.37 2.41 4.38
CA MET A 91 7.17 1.20 4.53
C MET A 91 6.27 -0.03 4.48
N TRP A 92 6.69 -1.07 3.77
CA TRP A 92 6.06 -2.38 3.77
C TRP A 92 7.04 -3.45 4.23
N ASN A 93 6.51 -4.43 4.97
CA ASN A 93 7.17 -5.70 5.26
C ASN A 93 6.78 -6.74 4.19
N LYS A 94 7.37 -7.94 4.29
CA LYS A 94 7.09 -9.03 3.34
C LYS A 94 5.65 -9.49 3.41
N GLU A 95 5.03 -9.48 4.58
CA GLU A 95 3.64 -9.88 4.80
C GLU A 95 2.66 -8.97 4.05
N ASN A 96 2.96 -7.67 3.94
CA ASN A 96 2.14 -6.73 3.15
C ASN A 96 2.08 -7.12 1.67
N PHE A 97 3.15 -7.69 1.11
CA PHE A 97 3.13 -8.17 -0.28
C PHE A 97 2.34 -9.47 -0.45
N MET A 98 2.22 -10.28 0.61
CA MET A 98 1.47 -11.54 0.59
C MET A 98 -0.05 -11.34 0.56
N THR A 99 -0.55 -10.15 0.95
CA THR A 99 -1.99 -9.84 0.94
C THR A 99 -2.53 -9.37 -0.41
N HIS A 100 -1.68 -9.35 -1.44
CA HIS A 100 -1.96 -8.76 -2.76
C HIS A 100 -2.23 -7.25 -2.72
N VAL A 101 -1.93 -6.58 -3.83
CA VAL A 101 -2.11 -5.12 -3.97
C VAL A 101 -2.84 -4.82 -5.28
N GLY A 102 -3.92 -4.04 -5.18
CA GLY A 102 -4.64 -3.51 -6.34
C GLY A 102 -4.26 -2.05 -6.61
N ILE A 103 -3.77 -1.76 -7.82
CA ILE A 103 -3.47 -0.40 -8.27
C ILE A 103 -4.54 0.04 -9.27
N PHE A 104 -5.34 1.04 -8.90
CA PHE A 104 -6.47 1.53 -9.71
C PHE A 104 -6.25 2.97 -10.16
N GLY A 105 -6.83 3.33 -11.30
CA GLY A 105 -6.76 4.67 -11.88
C GLY A 105 -6.99 4.70 -13.38
N SER A 106 -7.33 5.86 -13.93
CA SER A 106 -7.57 6.04 -15.38
C SER A 106 -6.27 5.96 -16.21
N SER A 107 -6.40 5.86 -17.54
CA SER A 107 -5.24 5.94 -18.43
C SER A 107 -4.50 7.27 -18.25
N GLY A 108 -3.17 7.25 -18.24
CA GLY A 108 -2.33 8.45 -18.03
C GLY A 108 -2.08 8.84 -16.57
N TYR A 109 -2.71 8.18 -15.58
CA TYR A 109 -2.56 8.52 -14.16
C TYR A 109 -1.30 7.90 -13.52
N GLY A 110 -0.33 7.47 -14.32
CA GLY A 110 0.96 6.98 -13.82
C GLY A 110 0.97 5.57 -13.23
N LYS A 111 -0.09 4.75 -13.37
CA LYS A 111 -0.11 3.36 -12.87
C LYS A 111 1.11 2.54 -13.31
N THR A 112 1.45 2.58 -14.59
CA THR A 112 2.62 1.88 -15.12
C THR A 112 3.91 2.40 -14.48
N ASN A 113 4.04 3.72 -14.33
CA ASN A 113 5.20 4.34 -13.68
C ASN A 113 5.33 3.90 -12.20
N LEU A 114 4.22 3.85 -11.46
CA LEU A 114 4.18 3.33 -10.10
C LEU A 114 4.66 1.87 -10.06
N SER A 115 4.18 1.02 -10.97
CA SER A 115 4.65 -0.36 -11.09
C SER A 115 6.15 -0.43 -11.38
N TYR A 116 6.68 0.40 -12.29
CA TYR A 116 8.11 0.47 -12.58
C TYR A 116 8.93 0.80 -11.34
N SER A 117 8.54 1.81 -10.57
CA SER A 117 9.22 2.17 -9.33
C SER A 117 9.21 1.02 -8.32
N LEU A 118 8.07 0.34 -8.18
CA LEU A 118 7.95 -0.81 -7.28
C LEU A 118 8.83 -1.99 -7.72
N ILE A 119 8.83 -2.31 -9.02
CA ILE A 119 9.66 -3.38 -9.59
C ILE A 119 11.14 -3.10 -9.34
N LYS A 120 11.59 -1.87 -9.59
CA LYS A 120 12.99 -1.48 -9.34
C LYS A 120 13.36 -1.63 -7.87
N LYS A 121 12.49 -1.16 -6.96
CA LYS A 121 12.73 -1.27 -5.52
C LYS A 121 12.76 -2.72 -5.05
N LEU A 122 11.78 -3.53 -5.43
CA LEU A 122 11.75 -4.96 -5.09
C LEU A 122 12.98 -5.70 -5.61
N SER A 123 13.36 -5.43 -6.88
CA SER A 123 14.55 -6.03 -7.49
C SER A 123 15.83 -5.63 -6.75
N SER A 124 15.99 -4.36 -6.35
CA SER A 124 17.15 -3.90 -5.59
C SER A 124 17.27 -4.53 -4.20
N GLU A 125 16.14 -4.95 -3.62
CA GLU A 125 16.09 -5.68 -2.33
C GLU A 125 16.24 -7.21 -2.53
N GLY A 126 16.58 -7.66 -3.74
CA GLY A 126 16.76 -9.07 -4.07
C GLY A 126 15.46 -9.88 -4.17
N VAL A 127 14.30 -9.21 -4.29
CA VAL A 127 13.01 -9.88 -4.46
C VAL A 127 12.78 -10.16 -5.95
N PRO A 128 12.65 -11.43 -6.37
CA PRO A 128 12.40 -11.77 -7.76
C PRO A 128 11.00 -11.32 -8.19
N VAL A 129 10.90 -10.72 -9.37
CA VAL A 129 9.64 -10.18 -9.91
C VAL A 129 9.29 -10.88 -11.22
N ILE A 130 8.05 -11.38 -11.31
CA ILE A 130 7.49 -11.92 -12.55
C ILE A 130 6.41 -10.95 -13.04
N ILE A 131 6.51 -10.54 -14.31
CA ILE A 131 5.59 -9.59 -14.93
C ILE A 131 4.79 -10.29 -16.01
N PHE A 132 3.46 -10.27 -15.88
CA PHE A 132 2.53 -10.70 -16.92
C PHE A 132 2.01 -9.48 -17.69
N ASP A 133 2.65 -9.17 -18.82
CA ASP A 133 2.23 -8.08 -19.70
C ASP A 133 1.43 -8.61 -20.90
N PHE A 134 0.12 -8.70 -20.72
CA PHE A 134 -0.82 -9.07 -21.79
C PHE A 134 -1.11 -7.93 -22.77
N SER A 135 -0.47 -6.76 -22.59
CA SER A 135 -0.85 -5.52 -23.24
C SER A 135 0.20 -5.06 -24.26
N LYS A 136 0.46 -3.75 -24.32
CA LYS A 136 1.28 -3.04 -25.32
C LYS A 136 2.79 -3.31 -25.19
N LYS A 137 3.23 -4.33 -24.44
CA LYS A 137 4.64 -4.63 -24.17
C LYS A 137 5.34 -3.47 -23.45
N ASN A 138 4.60 -2.78 -22.58
CA ASN A 138 5.06 -1.56 -21.89
C ASN A 138 6.24 -1.82 -20.96
N TYR A 139 6.40 -3.05 -20.45
CA TYR A 139 7.49 -3.39 -19.53
C TYR A 139 8.81 -3.71 -20.23
N ARG A 140 8.84 -3.74 -21.57
CA ARG A 140 10.11 -3.94 -22.31
C ARG A 140 11.07 -2.77 -22.18
N ASP A 141 10.58 -1.59 -21.81
CA ASP A 141 11.45 -0.43 -21.60
C ASP A 141 12.41 -0.65 -20.42
N LEU A 142 12.16 -1.63 -19.54
CA LEU A 142 13.15 -2.10 -18.56
C LEU A 142 14.48 -2.53 -19.21
N LEU A 143 14.44 -3.05 -20.44
CA LEU A 143 15.64 -3.43 -21.20
C LEU A 143 16.50 -2.23 -21.61
N GLN A 144 15.98 -1.00 -21.49
CA GLN A 144 16.70 0.24 -21.75
C GLN A 144 17.18 0.91 -20.45
N THR A 145 17.11 0.19 -19.32
CA THR A 145 17.54 0.68 -18.02
C THR A 145 18.72 -0.13 -17.50
N ASP A 146 19.25 0.29 -16.36
CA ASP A 146 20.25 -0.42 -15.56
C ASP A 146 19.82 -1.84 -15.14
N ALA A 147 18.52 -2.15 -15.20
CA ALA A 147 18.01 -3.49 -14.91
C ALA A 147 18.11 -4.47 -16.10
N ALA A 148 18.55 -4.03 -17.28
CA ALA A 148 18.49 -4.84 -18.51
C ALA A 148 19.14 -6.22 -18.37
N ASP A 149 20.31 -6.31 -17.73
CA ASP A 149 21.05 -7.56 -17.53
C ASP A 149 20.37 -8.53 -16.56
N HIS A 150 19.40 -8.05 -15.79
CA HIS A 150 18.63 -8.81 -14.81
C HIS A 150 17.20 -9.14 -15.29
N VAL A 151 16.84 -8.77 -16.53
CA VAL A 151 15.50 -8.97 -17.08
C VAL A 151 15.52 -10.10 -18.10
N THR A 152 14.80 -11.17 -17.82
CA THR A 152 14.52 -12.22 -18.79
C THR A 152 13.16 -12.00 -19.43
N VAL A 153 13.12 -11.84 -20.76
CA VAL A 153 11.88 -11.63 -21.50
C VAL A 153 11.47 -12.90 -22.22
N TYR A 154 10.21 -13.27 -22.05
CA TYR A 154 9.56 -14.28 -22.87
C TYR A 154 8.40 -13.70 -23.68
N THR A 155 8.22 -14.23 -24.88
CA THR A 155 7.13 -13.90 -25.80
C THR A 155 6.29 -15.14 -26.06
N VAL A 156 5.17 -15.25 -25.35
CA VAL A 156 4.19 -16.33 -25.57
C VAL A 156 3.55 -16.13 -26.96
N GLY A 157 3.47 -17.21 -27.75
CA GLY A 157 2.89 -17.17 -29.10
C GLY A 157 3.81 -16.62 -30.21
N SER A 158 5.06 -16.27 -29.90
CA SER A 158 6.07 -15.84 -30.89
C SER A 158 7.38 -16.61 -30.71
N ASN A 159 8.09 -16.82 -31.81
CA ASN A 159 9.41 -17.48 -31.81
C ASN A 159 10.57 -16.53 -31.46
N THR A 160 10.31 -15.25 -31.16
CA THR A 160 11.38 -14.28 -30.86
C THR A 160 12.12 -14.63 -29.56
N ALA A 161 11.39 -14.89 -28.48
CA ALA A 161 11.92 -15.37 -27.20
C ALA A 161 10.91 -16.34 -26.58
N PRO A 162 10.76 -17.56 -27.11
CA PRO A 162 9.62 -18.41 -26.78
C PRO A 162 9.67 -18.91 -25.33
N PHE A 163 8.52 -18.86 -24.64
CA PHE A 163 8.31 -19.59 -23.39
C PHE A 163 7.75 -20.98 -23.71
N ARG A 164 8.56 -22.04 -23.54
CA ARG A 164 8.13 -23.42 -23.72
C ARG A 164 7.96 -24.09 -22.37
N PHE A 165 6.71 -24.20 -21.94
CA PHE A 165 6.34 -24.88 -20.69
C PHE A 165 5.36 -26.00 -21.01
N ASN A 166 5.64 -27.20 -20.49
CA ASN A 166 4.72 -28.33 -20.55
C ASN A 166 4.16 -28.57 -19.14
N PRO A 167 2.92 -28.14 -18.84
CA PRO A 167 2.30 -28.36 -17.54
C PRO A 167 2.16 -29.84 -17.17
N LEU A 168 2.17 -30.75 -18.15
CA LEU A 168 2.10 -32.20 -17.93
C LEU A 168 3.46 -32.83 -17.58
N LYS A 169 4.56 -32.09 -17.77
CA LYS A 169 5.89 -32.53 -17.34
C LYS A 169 6.01 -32.25 -15.84
N PRO A 170 6.24 -33.27 -15.00
CA PRO A 170 6.40 -33.05 -13.57
C PRO A 170 7.65 -32.21 -13.27
N PRO A 171 7.62 -31.40 -12.20
CA PRO A 171 8.83 -30.80 -11.63
C PRO A 171 9.87 -31.86 -11.26
N GLU A 172 11.12 -31.43 -11.15
CA GLU A 172 12.22 -32.29 -10.73
C GLU A 172 11.94 -32.90 -9.35
N GLY A 173 12.22 -34.20 -9.20
CA GLY A 173 11.94 -34.95 -7.97
C GLY A 173 10.49 -35.41 -7.79
N ILE A 174 9.54 -35.04 -8.65
CA ILE A 174 8.14 -35.46 -8.56
C ILE A 174 7.83 -36.59 -9.54
N SER A 175 7.23 -37.68 -9.05
CA SER A 175 6.81 -38.79 -9.91
C SER A 175 5.66 -38.39 -10.84
N LYS A 176 5.63 -38.96 -12.06
CA LYS A 176 4.55 -38.72 -13.03
C LYS A 176 3.17 -39.02 -12.44
N THR A 177 3.04 -40.10 -11.68
CA THR A 177 1.78 -40.52 -11.05
C THR A 177 1.30 -39.52 -10.00
N GLN A 178 2.21 -39.00 -9.18
CA GLN A 178 1.87 -37.97 -8.19
C GLN A 178 1.46 -36.67 -8.87
N TRP A 179 2.23 -36.23 -9.87
CA TRP A 179 1.93 -35.01 -10.64
C TRP A 179 0.58 -35.09 -11.36
N ALA A 180 0.26 -36.25 -11.97
CA ALA A 180 -1.02 -36.46 -12.64
C ALA A 180 -2.21 -36.34 -11.69
N LYS A 181 -2.08 -36.75 -10.42
CA LYS A 181 -3.14 -36.62 -9.42
C LYS A 181 -3.41 -35.16 -9.03
N GLU A 182 -2.36 -34.36 -8.86
CA GLU A 182 -2.51 -32.93 -8.54
C GLU A 182 -3.00 -32.13 -9.74
N PHE A 183 -2.57 -32.47 -10.96
CA PHE A 183 -3.00 -31.78 -12.18
C PHE A 183 -4.45 -32.08 -12.58
N ALA A 184 -4.99 -33.23 -12.17
CA ALA A 184 -6.35 -33.64 -12.48
C ALA A 184 -7.39 -33.22 -11.41
N ARG A 185 -6.97 -32.53 -10.35
CA ARG A 185 -7.85 -31.91 -9.36
C ARG A 185 -8.25 -30.51 -9.78
#